data_AF-A0A368L8S3-F1
#
_entry.id   AF-A0A368L8S3-F1
#
_cell.length_a   1.000
_cell.length_b   1.000
_cell.length_c   1.000
_cell.angle_alpha   90.00
_cell.angle_beta   90.00
_cell.angle_gamma   90.00
#
_symmetry.space_group_name_H-M   'P 1'
#
loop_
_entity.id
_entity.type
_entity.pdbx_description
1 polymer ?
#
loop_
_entity_poly.entity_id
_entity_poly.type
_entity_poly.pdbx_seq_one_letter_code
_entity_poly.pdbx_strand_id
1 'polypeptide(L)'
;MHPVPGGRRQPRRLPQCRRAPDVRRGAVRPLRGASRLSEAAQHAVTDEAARPRPSRALEITAAAVAVAFTAGYLGLATQIALRDESAVAAMDARTWPTVLGVAGLSVSIVLLVIAVARPAPRRDDLESVATGGPLRVMLTVVISGAFVAAWSAQSVILAGYRIQLFPIIAALYLLSLLLLFGHRRWIGLIAYPVGLTAFIYILFGIVLRIPL
;
A
#
# COMPACT_ATOMS: atom_id res chain seq x y z
N MET A 1 30.32 30.50 17.74
CA MET A 1 29.88 30.76 19.14
C MET A 1 28.52 31.44 19.06
N HIS A 2 27.42 30.69 19.24
CA HIS A 2 26.07 31.25 19.28
C HIS A 2 25.26 30.56 20.39
N PRO A 3 24.40 31.31 21.11
CA PRO A 3 23.94 30.98 22.45
C PRO A 3 22.79 29.96 22.48
N VAL A 4 22.77 29.22 23.58
CA VAL A 4 21.76 28.25 24.00
C VAL A 4 20.57 28.99 24.66
N PRO A 5 19.32 28.74 24.23
CA PRO A 5 18.14 28.90 25.06
C PRO A 5 17.43 27.55 25.21
N GLY A 6 16.97 27.09 26.36
CA GLY A 6 16.51 27.79 27.54
C GLY A 6 15.44 26.87 28.13
N GLY A 7 15.74 26.29 29.29
CA GLY A 7 14.98 25.17 29.85
C GLY A 7 13.52 25.48 30.12
N ARG A 8 12.64 24.52 29.80
CA ARG A 8 11.29 24.47 30.34
C ARG A 8 11.24 23.49 31.49
N ARG A 9 11.04 24.07 32.68
CA ARG A 9 10.78 23.39 33.95
C ARG A 9 9.53 22.53 33.82
N GLN A 10 9.66 21.23 34.04
CA GLN A 10 8.48 20.38 34.27
C GLN A 10 7.98 20.53 35.71
N PRO A 11 6.66 20.59 35.92
CA PRO A 11 6.07 20.77 37.23
C PRO A 11 6.16 19.52 38.11
N ARG A 12 6.35 19.80 39.40
CA ARG A 12 6.36 18.96 40.60
C ARG A 12 5.44 17.74 40.51
N ARG A 13 6.03 16.55 40.69
CA ARG A 13 5.32 15.34 41.13
C ARG A 13 4.85 15.55 42.57
N LEU A 14 3.54 15.40 42.81
CA LEU A 14 2.99 15.30 44.15
C LEU A 14 3.36 13.93 44.76
N PRO A 15 3.64 13.87 46.08
CA PRO A 15 3.90 12.62 46.77
C PRO A 15 2.64 11.75 46.80
N GLN A 16 2.74 10.56 46.20
CA GLN A 16 1.71 9.53 46.35
C GLN A 16 1.59 9.17 47.83
N CYS A 17 0.40 9.44 48.37
CA CYS A 17 0.03 9.14 49.73
C CYS A 17 0.14 7.63 49.96
N ARG A 18 1.02 7.29 50.91
CA ARG A 18 1.38 5.95 51.38
C ARG A 18 0.13 5.30 51.99
N ARG A 19 -0.51 4.38 51.27
CA ARG A 19 -1.61 3.56 51.81
C ARG A 19 -1.03 2.50 52.74
N ALA A 20 -1.55 2.45 53.96
CA ALA A 20 -1.11 1.58 55.06
C ALA A 20 -1.28 0.08 54.74
N PRO A 21 -0.48 -0.80 55.36
CA PRO A 21 -0.67 -2.24 55.29
C PRO A 21 -1.86 -2.66 56.13
N ASP A 22 -2.93 -3.11 55.47
CA ASP A 22 -4.05 -3.76 56.14
C ASP A 22 -3.66 -5.19 56.50
N VAL A 23 -3.32 -5.38 57.77
CA VAL A 23 -3.05 -6.66 58.40
C VAL A 23 -4.38 -7.14 58.99
N ARG A 24 -5.13 -8.00 58.28
CA ARG A 24 -5.94 -9.05 58.92
C ARG A 24 -6.60 -10.05 57.97
N ARG A 25 -6.52 -11.30 58.44
CA ARG A 25 -7.31 -12.50 58.14
C ARG A 25 -6.80 -13.38 57.01
N GLY A 26 -6.18 -14.48 57.45
CA GLY A 26 -5.87 -15.65 56.66
C GLY A 26 -7.12 -16.21 56.01
N ALA A 27 -7.28 -15.87 54.74
CA ALA A 27 -7.95 -16.74 53.79
C ALA A 27 -6.87 -17.63 53.20
N VAL A 28 -7.06 -18.95 53.27
CA VAL A 28 -6.29 -19.91 52.48
C VAL A 28 -6.36 -19.45 51.04
N ARG A 29 -5.26 -18.87 50.56
CA ARG A 29 -5.16 -18.26 49.24
C ARG A 29 -5.09 -19.44 48.27
N PRO A 30 -6.15 -19.77 47.51
CA PRO A 30 -6.00 -20.79 46.48
C PRO A 30 -4.87 -20.33 45.57
N LEU A 31 -4.00 -21.26 45.18
CA LEU A 31 -2.81 -21.06 44.36
C LEU A 31 -3.21 -20.41 43.01
N ARG A 32 -3.45 -19.10 43.03
CA ARG A 32 -3.85 -18.24 41.90
C ARG A 32 -2.74 -18.09 40.85
N GLY A 33 -1.60 -18.75 41.09
CA GLY A 33 -0.48 -18.86 40.15
C GLY A 33 -0.61 -20.03 39.18
N ALA A 34 -1.28 -21.13 39.55
CA ALA A 34 -1.41 -22.30 38.67
C ALA A 34 -2.27 -21.99 37.43
N SER A 35 -3.33 -21.21 37.60
CA SER A 35 -4.21 -20.77 36.50
C SER A 35 -3.48 -19.88 35.48
N ARG A 36 -2.57 -19.01 35.96
CA ARG A 36 -1.81 -18.10 35.08
C ARG A 36 -0.71 -18.81 34.31
N LEU A 37 -0.13 -19.86 34.88
CA LEU A 37 0.85 -20.70 34.18
C LEU A 37 0.16 -21.59 33.14
N SER A 38 -1.06 -22.08 33.43
CA SER A 38 -1.87 -22.80 32.44
C SER A 38 -2.34 -21.88 31.31
N GLU A 39 -2.82 -20.65 31.60
CA GLU A 39 -3.18 -19.66 30.58
C GLU A 39 -1.98 -19.24 29.73
N ALA A 40 -0.81 -18.99 30.34
CA ALA A 40 0.40 -18.66 29.60
C ALA A 40 0.89 -19.82 28.73
N ALA A 41 0.80 -21.07 29.21
CA ALA A 41 1.12 -22.26 28.44
C ALA A 41 0.10 -22.51 27.31
N GLN A 42 -1.19 -22.31 27.55
CA GLN A 42 -2.22 -22.46 26.52
C GLN A 42 -2.13 -21.36 25.46
N HIS A 43 -1.81 -20.11 25.82
CA HIS A 43 -1.54 -19.06 24.84
C HIS A 43 -0.28 -19.33 24.01
N ALA A 44 0.80 -19.82 24.63
CA ALA A 44 2.02 -20.18 23.91
C ALA A 44 1.80 -21.31 22.88
N VAL A 45 0.96 -22.30 23.22
CA VAL A 45 0.63 -23.41 22.31
C VAL A 45 -0.29 -22.98 21.15
N THR A 46 -1.18 -22.00 21.36
CA THR A 46 -2.01 -21.45 20.27
C THR A 46 -1.24 -20.52 19.32
N ASP A 47 -0.24 -19.78 19.81
CA ASP A 47 0.57 -18.88 18.96
C ASP A 47 1.54 -19.65 18.05
N GLU A 48 2.01 -20.82 18.49
CA GLU A 48 2.91 -21.65 17.67
C GLU A 48 2.20 -22.32 16.48
N ALA A 49 0.88 -22.53 16.58
CA ALA A 49 0.06 -23.18 15.56
C ALA A 49 -0.27 -22.28 14.35
N ALA A 50 -0.03 -20.96 14.43
CA ALA A 50 -0.41 -20.00 13.38
C ALA A 50 0.78 -19.48 12.56
N ARG A 51 1.95 -20.14 12.59
CA ARG A 51 3.06 -19.74 11.70
C ARG A 51 2.64 -19.93 10.23
N PRO A 52 2.58 -18.86 9.43
CA PRO A 52 2.13 -18.96 8.04
C PRO A 52 3.09 -19.84 7.25
N ARG A 53 2.60 -21.01 6.81
CA ARG A 53 3.38 -21.92 5.97
C ARG A 53 3.69 -21.24 4.64
N PRO A 54 4.97 -21.15 4.21
CA PRO A 54 5.31 -20.63 2.90
C PRO A 54 4.71 -21.54 1.82
N SER A 55 3.82 -20.98 1.00
CA SER A 55 3.18 -21.68 -0.10
C SER A 55 3.93 -21.39 -1.39
N ARG A 56 4.81 -22.32 -1.79
CA ARG A 56 5.48 -22.28 -3.11
C ARG A 56 4.46 -22.20 -4.25
N ALA A 57 3.33 -22.88 -4.09
CA ALA A 57 2.24 -22.83 -5.04
C ALA A 57 1.71 -21.40 -5.23
N LEU A 58 1.61 -20.61 -4.17
CA LEU A 58 1.14 -19.22 -4.25
C LEU A 58 2.16 -18.31 -4.94
N GLU A 59 3.45 -18.48 -4.68
CA GLU A 59 4.50 -17.71 -5.37
C GLU A 59 4.54 -18.01 -6.87
N ILE A 60 4.45 -19.29 -7.24
CA ILE A 60 4.39 -19.72 -8.64
C ILE A 60 3.11 -19.24 -9.32
N THR A 61 1.95 -19.38 -8.68
CA THR A 61 0.69 -18.91 -9.29
C THR A 61 0.67 -17.40 -9.43
N ALA A 62 1.17 -16.64 -8.45
CA ALA A 62 1.28 -15.19 -8.55
C ALA A 62 2.21 -14.76 -9.70
N ALA A 63 3.38 -15.40 -9.82
CA ALA A 63 4.31 -15.12 -10.92
C ALA A 63 3.74 -15.51 -12.28
N ALA A 64 3.07 -16.66 -12.38
CA ALA A 64 2.39 -17.10 -13.60
C ALA A 64 1.27 -16.14 -14.02
N VAL A 65 0.46 -15.67 -13.05
CA VAL A 65 -0.58 -14.65 -13.29
C VAL A 65 0.05 -13.33 -13.77
N ALA A 66 1.17 -12.90 -13.18
CA ALA A 66 1.88 -11.70 -13.62
C ALA A 66 2.41 -11.84 -15.06
N VAL A 67 2.98 -12.99 -15.43
CA VAL A 67 3.40 -13.29 -16.81
C VAL A 67 2.21 -13.26 -17.76
N ALA A 68 1.11 -13.94 -17.43
CA ALA A 68 -0.09 -13.97 -18.26
C ALA A 68 -0.68 -12.56 -18.45
N PHE A 69 -0.75 -11.77 -17.38
CA PHE A 69 -1.25 -10.40 -17.42
C PHE A 69 -0.37 -9.48 -18.28
N THR A 70 0.95 -9.51 -18.08
CA THR A 70 1.89 -8.66 -18.83
C THR A 70 2.01 -9.07 -20.30
N ALA A 71 1.94 -10.37 -20.60
CA ALA A 71 1.85 -10.87 -21.97
C ALA A 71 0.54 -10.44 -22.66
N GLY A 72 -0.59 -10.53 -21.96
CA GLY A 72 -1.88 -10.04 -22.46
C GLY A 72 -1.88 -8.53 -22.71
N TYR A 73 -1.32 -7.76 -21.77
CA TYR A 73 -1.11 -6.31 -21.93
C TYR A 73 -0.23 -6.00 -23.16
N LEU A 74 0.87 -6.72 -23.34
CA LEU A 74 1.76 -6.53 -24.50
C LEU A 74 1.03 -6.88 -25.80
N GLY A 75 0.23 -7.95 -25.82
CA GLY A 75 -0.62 -8.29 -26.97
C GLY A 75 -1.63 -7.19 -27.30
N LEU A 76 -2.29 -6.61 -26.30
CA LEU A 76 -3.18 -5.45 -26.49
C LEU A 76 -2.43 -4.21 -26.98
N ALA A 77 -1.23 -3.96 -26.48
CA ALA A 77 -0.40 -2.84 -26.91
C ALA A 77 -0.02 -2.95 -28.41
N THR A 78 0.18 -4.17 -28.93
CA THR A 78 0.47 -4.39 -30.35
C THR A 78 -0.72 -4.16 -31.27
N GLN A 79 -1.95 -4.12 -30.73
CA GLN A 79 -3.19 -3.90 -31.50
C GLN A 79 -3.48 -2.41 -31.75
N ILE A 80 -2.67 -1.50 -31.19
CA ILE A 80 -2.86 -0.06 -31.38
C ILE A 80 -2.52 0.29 -32.83
N ALA A 81 -3.55 0.63 -33.61
CA ALA A 81 -3.40 1.08 -34.98
C ALA A 81 -2.57 2.37 -35.03
N LEU A 82 -1.52 2.37 -35.85
CA LEU A 82 -0.73 3.57 -36.11
C LEU A 82 -1.46 4.40 -37.16
N ARG A 83 -1.64 5.69 -36.89
CA ARG A 83 -1.96 6.65 -37.94
C ARG A 83 -0.65 7.04 -38.60
N ASP A 84 -0.58 6.94 -39.92
CA ASP A 84 0.58 7.28 -40.78
C ASP A 84 0.99 8.78 -40.74
N GLU A 85 0.49 9.55 -39.78
CA GLU A 85 0.67 11.00 -39.69
C GLU A 85 1.76 11.39 -38.67
N SER A 86 2.41 10.44 -37.99
CA SER A 86 3.50 10.76 -37.07
C SER A 86 4.72 11.25 -37.86
N ALA A 87 4.95 12.56 -37.84
CA ALA A 87 6.15 13.19 -38.37
C ALA A 87 7.42 12.45 -37.91
N VAL A 88 8.41 12.35 -38.79
CA VAL A 88 9.64 11.50 -38.76
C VAL A 88 10.49 11.57 -37.47
N ALA A 89 10.14 12.41 -36.50
CA ALA A 89 10.81 12.53 -35.19
C ALA A 89 9.91 12.25 -33.97
N ALA A 90 8.62 11.93 -34.15
CA ALA A 90 7.70 11.67 -33.05
C ALA A 90 7.72 10.19 -32.65
N MET A 91 7.86 9.91 -31.35
CA MET A 91 7.72 8.54 -30.81
C MET A 91 6.33 7.98 -31.13
N ASP A 92 6.25 6.80 -31.75
CA ASP A 92 4.97 6.16 -32.06
C ASP A 92 4.12 5.99 -30.79
N ALA A 93 2.80 6.12 -30.92
CA ALA A 93 1.85 5.93 -29.82
C ALA A 93 1.97 4.54 -29.15
N ARG A 94 2.38 3.51 -29.90
CA ARG A 94 2.63 2.15 -29.38
C ARG A 94 3.91 2.03 -28.57
N THR A 95 4.88 2.93 -28.75
CA THR A 95 6.25 2.77 -28.21
C THR A 95 6.23 2.61 -26.70
N TRP A 96 5.54 3.50 -25.99
CA TRP A 96 5.46 3.47 -24.53
C TRP A 96 4.71 2.23 -24.01
N PRO A 97 3.50 1.89 -24.51
CA PRO A 97 2.86 0.62 -24.18
C PRO A 97 3.73 -0.61 -24.42
N THR A 98 4.44 -0.67 -25.56
CA THR A 98 5.33 -1.80 -25.88
C THR A 98 6.50 -1.87 -24.92
N VAL A 99 7.18 -0.75 -24.63
CA VAL A 99 8.31 -0.70 -23.68
C VAL A 99 7.86 -1.14 -22.29
N LEU A 100 6.72 -0.66 -21.80
CA LEU A 100 6.16 -1.06 -20.51
C LEU A 100 5.78 -2.54 -20.50
N GLY A 101 5.19 -3.05 -21.58
CA GLY A 101 4.80 -4.46 -21.71
C GLY A 101 6.02 -5.39 -21.71
N VAL A 102 7.06 -5.06 -22.47
CA VAL A 102 8.31 -5.82 -22.52
C VAL A 102 9.03 -5.79 -21.18
N ALA A 103 9.16 -4.61 -20.55
CA ALA A 103 9.80 -4.48 -19.24
C ALA A 103 9.04 -5.27 -18.16
N GLY A 104 7.71 -5.12 -18.12
CA GLY A 104 6.85 -5.85 -17.19
C GLY A 104 6.89 -7.37 -17.40
N LEU A 105 6.86 -7.83 -18.64
CA LEU A 105 6.98 -9.24 -18.99
C LEU A 105 8.35 -9.80 -18.58
N SER A 106 9.43 -9.06 -18.85
CA SER A 106 10.79 -9.44 -18.47
C SER A 106 10.92 -9.63 -16.96
N VAL A 107 10.44 -8.65 -16.17
CA VAL A 107 10.43 -8.74 -14.69
C VAL A 107 9.59 -9.92 -14.22
N SER A 108 8.42 -10.14 -14.83
CA SER A 108 7.52 -11.24 -14.45
C SER A 108 8.14 -12.62 -14.73
N ILE A 109 8.84 -12.77 -15.86
CA ILE A 109 9.60 -13.99 -16.19
C ILE A 109 10.72 -14.20 -15.18
N VAL A 110 11.49 -13.17 -14.84
CA VAL A 110 12.55 -13.26 -13.83
C VAL A 110 11.97 -13.70 -12.47
N LEU A 111 10.86 -13.12 -12.05
CA LEU A 111 10.17 -13.52 -10.82
C LEU A 111 9.68 -14.98 -10.87
N LEU A 112 9.17 -15.43 -12.02
CA LEU A 112 8.76 -16.83 -12.21
C LEU A 112 9.96 -17.78 -12.11
N VAL A 113 11.08 -17.44 -12.75
CA VAL A 113 12.33 -18.22 -12.66
C VAL A 113 12.81 -18.29 -11.21
N ILE A 114 12.81 -17.17 -10.49
CA ILE A 114 13.20 -17.12 -9.07
C ILE A 114 12.26 -17.99 -8.23
N ALA A 115 10.94 -17.92 -8.44
CA ALA A 115 9.95 -18.71 -7.70
C ALA A 115 10.10 -20.22 -7.95
N VAL A 116 10.53 -20.62 -9.15
CA VAL A 116 10.80 -22.02 -9.48
C VAL A 116 12.15 -22.49 -8.93
N ALA A 117 13.20 -21.68 -9.06
CA ALA A 117 14.58 -22.08 -8.76
C ALA A 117 14.98 -21.94 -7.29
N ARG A 118 14.39 -21.00 -6.53
CA ARG A 118 14.79 -20.74 -5.14
C ARG A 118 14.07 -21.68 -4.16
N PRO A 119 14.80 -22.34 -3.25
CA PRO A 119 14.18 -23.03 -2.11
C PRO A 119 13.40 -22.03 -1.24
N ALA A 120 12.25 -22.45 -0.70
CA ALA A 120 11.39 -21.57 0.10
C ALA A 120 12.19 -20.92 1.25
N PRO A 121 12.29 -19.57 1.30
CA PRO A 121 13.02 -18.90 2.36
C PRO A 121 12.43 -19.23 3.72
N ARG A 122 13.28 -19.54 4.70
CA ARG A 122 12.88 -19.70 6.10
C ARG A 122 12.43 -18.33 6.61
N ARG A 123 11.15 -18.21 6.96
CA ARG A 123 10.49 -16.95 7.36
C ARG A 123 10.59 -16.73 8.87
N ASP A 124 11.79 -16.91 9.43
CA ASP A 124 12.01 -16.80 10.87
C ASP A 124 12.01 -15.32 11.34
N ASP A 125 12.21 -14.37 10.40
CA ASP A 125 12.23 -12.92 10.65
C ASP A 125 10.96 -12.18 10.20
N LEU A 126 9.91 -12.89 9.77
CA LEU A 126 8.67 -12.26 9.32
C LEU A 126 7.76 -11.97 10.51
N GLU A 127 7.89 -10.75 11.01
CA GLU A 127 6.97 -10.16 11.97
C GLU A 127 5.51 -10.29 11.46
N SER A 128 4.60 -10.65 12.38
CA SER A 128 3.25 -11.09 12.03
C SER A 128 2.55 -10.06 11.11
N VAL A 129 2.14 -10.55 9.93
CA VAL A 129 1.42 -9.73 8.94
C VAL A 129 0.17 -9.18 9.62
N ALA A 130 0.04 -7.86 9.64
CA ALA A 130 -1.15 -7.19 10.18
C ALA A 130 -2.43 -7.83 9.61
N THR A 131 -3.27 -8.34 10.52
CA THR A 131 -4.53 -9.04 10.22
C THR A 131 -5.40 -8.15 9.33
N GLY A 132 -5.56 -8.51 8.05
CA GLY A 132 -6.35 -7.75 7.07
C GLY A 132 -5.65 -7.38 5.76
N GLY A 133 -4.37 -7.73 5.57
CA GLY A 133 -3.62 -7.50 4.33
C GLY A 133 -4.34 -7.91 3.02
N PRO A 134 -4.74 -9.18 2.83
CA PRO A 134 -5.29 -9.63 1.54
C PRO A 134 -6.64 -8.98 1.20
N LEU A 135 -7.50 -8.73 2.19
CA LEU A 135 -8.76 -8.02 1.96
C LEU A 135 -8.51 -6.58 1.49
N ARG A 136 -7.53 -5.88 2.10
CA ARG A 136 -7.14 -4.53 1.65
C ARG A 136 -6.59 -4.54 0.24
N VAL A 137 -5.77 -5.54 -0.12
CA VAL A 137 -5.26 -5.70 -1.50
C VAL A 137 -6.43 -5.89 -2.46
N MET A 138 -7.36 -6.80 -2.16
CA MET A 138 -8.53 -7.07 -3.01
C MET A 138 -9.40 -5.82 -3.18
N LEU A 139 -9.70 -5.10 -2.09
CA LEU A 139 -10.44 -3.83 -2.14
C LEU A 139 -9.70 -2.77 -2.95
N THR A 140 -8.38 -2.68 -2.83
CA THR A 140 -7.56 -1.73 -3.61
C THR A 140 -7.67 -2.02 -5.11
N VAL A 141 -7.61 -3.30 -5.49
CA VAL A 141 -7.77 -3.74 -6.89
C VAL A 141 -9.17 -3.40 -7.39
N VAL A 142 -10.22 -3.69 -6.63
CA VAL A 142 -11.61 -3.39 -7.01
C VAL A 142 -11.83 -1.88 -7.14
N ILE A 143 -11.37 -1.07 -6.19
CA ILE A 143 -11.49 0.39 -6.23
C ILE A 143 -10.72 0.95 -7.44
N SER A 144 -9.53 0.43 -7.73
CA SER A 144 -8.74 0.85 -8.89
C SER A 144 -9.40 0.45 -10.21
N GLY A 145 -9.97 -0.75 -10.30
CA GLY A 145 -10.75 -1.17 -11.46
C GLY A 145 -12.00 -0.31 -11.68
N ALA A 146 -12.74 0.00 -10.62
CA ALA A 146 -13.89 0.89 -10.66
C ALA A 146 -13.49 2.32 -11.09
N PHE A 147 -12.36 2.82 -10.60
CA PHE A 147 -11.80 4.11 -11.02
C PHE A 147 -11.46 4.12 -12.51
N VAL A 148 -10.79 3.09 -13.02
CA VAL A 148 -10.46 2.97 -14.46
C VAL A 148 -11.74 2.87 -15.31
N ALA A 149 -12.75 2.14 -14.85
CA ALA A 149 -14.04 2.08 -15.55
C ALA A 149 -14.74 3.45 -15.57
N ALA A 150 -14.77 4.14 -14.42
CA ALA A 150 -15.36 5.47 -14.30
C ALA A 150 -14.60 6.53 -15.11
N TRP A 151 -13.29 6.37 -15.26
CA TRP A 151 -12.44 7.23 -16.08
C TRP A 151 -12.87 7.28 -17.55
N SER A 152 -13.42 6.18 -18.08
CA SER A 152 -13.93 6.14 -19.45
C SER A 152 -15.10 7.12 -19.69
N ALA A 153 -15.75 7.63 -18.62
CA ALA A 153 -16.87 8.57 -18.70
C ALA A 153 -16.41 10.04 -18.62
N GLN A 154 -15.27 10.40 -19.22
CA GLN A 154 -14.53 11.67 -19.07
C GLN A 154 -15.37 12.95 -18.87
N SER A 155 -16.50 13.09 -19.57
CA SER A 155 -17.41 14.22 -19.41
C SER A 155 -18.87 13.78 -19.49
N VAL A 156 -19.71 14.31 -18.60
CA VAL A 156 -21.16 14.23 -18.71
C VAL A 156 -21.70 15.63 -18.98
N ILE A 157 -22.61 15.72 -19.94
CA ILE A 157 -23.34 16.95 -20.25
C ILE A 157 -24.60 16.93 -19.39
N LEU A 158 -24.66 17.81 -18.39
CA LEU A 158 -25.82 17.95 -17.52
C LEU A 158 -26.33 19.38 -17.62
N ALA A 159 -27.60 19.56 -17.98
CA ALA A 159 -28.24 20.87 -18.10
C ALA A 159 -27.49 21.87 -19.02
N GLY A 160 -26.88 21.39 -20.11
CA GLY A 160 -26.12 22.22 -21.05
C GLY A 160 -24.70 22.59 -20.60
N TYR A 161 -24.30 22.25 -19.38
CA TYR A 161 -22.93 22.43 -18.89
C TYR A 161 -22.13 21.13 -19.02
N ARG A 162 -20.91 21.22 -19.56
CA ARG A 162 -19.93 20.12 -19.56
C ARG A 162 -19.22 20.11 -18.21
N ILE A 163 -19.59 19.16 -17.35
CA ILE A 163 -18.89 18.95 -16.09
C ILE A 163 -17.78 17.94 -16.33
N GLN A 164 -16.54 18.31 -15.99
CA GLN A 164 -15.41 17.40 -15.99
C GLN A 164 -15.56 16.48 -14.76
N LEU A 165 -15.90 15.23 -15.00
CA LEU A 165 -16.05 14.23 -13.94
C LEU A 165 -14.71 13.77 -13.37
N PHE A 166 -13.65 13.92 -14.15
CA PHE A 166 -12.29 13.53 -13.82
C PHE A 166 -11.83 13.97 -12.42
N PRO A 167 -11.82 15.27 -12.06
CA PRO A 167 -11.29 15.70 -10.75
C PRO A 167 -12.12 15.16 -9.59
N ILE A 168 -13.43 15.00 -9.80
CA ILE A 168 -14.35 14.47 -8.79
C ILE A 168 -14.07 12.98 -8.57
N ILE A 169 -13.98 12.20 -9.64
CA ILE A 169 -13.69 10.76 -9.58
C ILE A 169 -12.30 10.51 -8.98
N ALA A 170 -11.30 11.31 -9.36
CA ALA A 170 -9.95 11.22 -8.82
C ALA A 170 -9.90 11.54 -7.31
N ALA A 171 -10.63 12.57 -6.85
CA ALA A 171 -10.74 12.88 -5.43
C ALA A 171 -11.41 11.75 -4.65
N LEU A 172 -12.48 11.16 -5.19
CA LEU A 172 -13.16 10.01 -4.59
C LEU A 172 -12.24 8.79 -4.51
N TYR A 173 -11.48 8.50 -5.57
CA TYR A 173 -10.50 7.42 -5.59
C TYR A 173 -9.44 7.58 -4.48
N LEU A 174 -8.84 8.77 -4.39
CA LEU A 174 -7.85 9.07 -3.35
C LEU A 174 -8.44 8.94 -1.94
N LEU A 175 -9.67 9.42 -1.75
CA LEU A 175 -10.39 9.31 -0.48
C LEU A 175 -10.63 7.84 -0.11
N SER A 176 -11.10 7.02 -1.05
CA SER A 176 -11.33 5.59 -0.85
C SER A 176 -10.05 4.85 -0.44
N LEU A 177 -8.93 5.14 -1.10
CA LEU A 177 -7.64 4.56 -0.72
C LEU A 177 -7.20 5.02 0.68
N LEU A 178 -7.38 6.30 1.01
CA LEU A 178 -6.99 6.82 2.33
C LEU A 178 -7.76 6.14 3.46
N LEU A 179 -9.07 5.95 3.27
CA LEU A 179 -9.94 5.24 4.21
C LEU A 179 -9.52 3.78 4.34
N LEU A 180 -9.21 3.11 3.23
CA LEU A 180 -8.82 1.71 3.21
C LEU A 180 -7.49 1.45 3.94
N PHE A 181 -6.52 2.36 3.78
CA PHE A 181 -5.21 2.27 4.44
C PHE A 181 -5.20 2.91 5.83
N GLY A 182 -6.33 3.43 6.32
CA GLY A 182 -6.47 3.96 7.68
C GLY A 182 -5.62 5.22 7.94
N HIS A 183 -5.26 5.97 6.91
CA HIS A 183 -4.51 7.21 7.05
C HIS A 183 -5.41 8.28 7.69
N ARG A 184 -5.34 8.41 9.02
CA ARG A 184 -6.14 9.39 9.77
C ARG A 184 -5.72 10.84 9.54
N ARG A 185 -4.54 11.10 8.98
CA ARG A 185 -4.03 12.45 8.73
C ARG A 185 -4.44 12.94 7.35
N TRP A 186 -5.40 13.86 7.33
CA TRP A 186 -5.85 14.59 6.13
C TRP A 186 -4.70 15.35 5.43
N ILE A 187 -3.64 15.67 6.18
CA ILE A 187 -2.41 16.27 5.62
C ILE A 187 -1.83 15.41 4.49
N GLY A 188 -1.86 14.08 4.60
CA GLY A 188 -1.38 13.20 3.53
C GLY A 188 -2.20 13.34 2.24
N LEU A 189 -3.51 13.59 2.36
CA LEU A 189 -4.43 13.77 1.22
C LEU A 189 -4.13 15.04 0.42
N ILE A 190 -3.59 16.08 1.08
CA ILE A 190 -3.28 17.37 0.42
C ILE A 190 -1.80 17.43 0.02
N ALA A 191 -0.90 17.01 0.92
CA ALA A 191 0.53 17.09 0.69
C ALA A 191 0.99 16.22 -0.48
N TYR A 192 0.41 15.02 -0.63
CA TYR A 192 0.74 14.12 -1.73
C TYR A 192 0.40 14.71 -3.11
N PRO A 193 -0.86 15.10 -3.41
CA PRO A 193 -1.17 15.67 -4.71
C PRO A 193 -0.44 16.99 -4.92
N VAL A 194 -0.38 17.90 -3.94
CA VAL A 194 0.36 19.17 -4.10
C VAL A 194 1.83 18.93 -4.40
N GLY A 195 2.48 18.01 -3.67
CA GLY A 195 3.88 17.64 -3.91
C GLY A 195 4.10 17.00 -5.28
N LEU A 196 3.20 16.10 -5.70
CA LEU A 196 3.27 15.46 -7.01
C LEU A 196 3.05 16.48 -8.14
N THR A 197 2.07 17.37 -8.03
CA THR A 197 1.81 18.42 -9.03
C THR A 197 2.99 19.39 -9.11
N ALA A 198 3.56 19.79 -7.97
CA ALA A 198 4.75 20.63 -7.94
C ALA A 198 5.95 19.93 -8.59
N PHE A 199 6.15 18.64 -8.30
CA PHE A 199 7.22 17.84 -8.91
C PHE A 199 7.04 17.72 -10.44
N ILE A 200 5.84 17.39 -10.91
CA ILE A 200 5.50 17.32 -12.34
C ILE A 200 5.73 18.69 -12.99
N TYR A 201 5.30 19.78 -12.35
CA TYR A 201 5.50 21.13 -12.86
C TYR A 201 6.98 21.48 -13.00
N ILE A 202 7.81 21.16 -12.00
CA ILE A 202 9.26 21.38 -12.06
C ILE A 202 9.87 20.53 -13.18
N LEU A 203 9.51 19.26 -13.27
CA LEU A 203 10.05 18.35 -14.27
C LEU A 203 9.71 18.81 -15.69
N PHE A 204 8.43 18.98 -16.01
CA PHE A 204 8.01 19.32 -17.37
C PHE A 204 8.22 20.79 -17.71
N GLY A 205 7.89 21.70 -16.79
CA GLY A 205 7.97 23.13 -17.03
C GLY A 205 9.40 23.67 -16.99
N ILE A 206 10.21 23.25 -16.01
CA ILE A 206 11.57 23.80 -15.81
C ILE A 206 12.62 22.95 -16.52
N VAL A 207 12.63 21.63 -16.28
CA VAL A 207 13.69 20.74 -16.79
C VAL A 207 13.49 20.45 -18.28
N LEU A 208 12.29 20.05 -18.69
CA LEU A 208 12.01 19.73 -20.10
C LEU A 208 11.62 20.95 -20.95
N ARG A 209 11.28 22.09 -20.34
CA ARG A 209 10.76 23.30 -21.02
C ARG A 209 9.60 23.02 -21.97
N ILE A 210 8.77 22.03 -21.67
CA ILE A 210 7.55 21.75 -22.42
C ILE A 210 6.45 22.62 -21.81
N PRO A 211 5.79 23.51 -22.57
CA PRO A 211 4.67 24.27 -22.05
C PRO A 211 3.56 23.29 -21.65
N LEU A 212 3.26 23.26 -20.35
CA LEU A 212 2.20 22.48 -19.72
C LEU A 212 0.82 23.08 -20.01
#